data_AF-A0A7X8DUM5-F1
#
_entry.id   AF-A0A7X8DUM5-F1
#
_cell.length_a   1.000
_cell.length_b   1.000
_cell.length_c   1.000
_cell.angle_alpha   90.00
_cell.angle_beta   90.00
_cell.angle_gamma   90.00
#
_symmetry.space_group_name_H-M   'P 1'
#
loop_
_entity.id
_entity.type
_entity.pdbx_description
1 polymer ?
#
loop_
_entity_poly.entity_id
_entity_poly.type
_entity_poly.pdbx_seq_one_letter_code
_entity_poly.pdbx_strand_id
1 'polypeptide(L)' 'MNESEIKIKIGDKTFVYAMQDLSAGGFRIDYVEGFSVGQIVDVIIDFDCGQFATQTKVIWQNKDKGIGFEFVDTELFS' A
#
# COMPACT_ATOMS: atom_id res chain seq x y z
N MET A 1 -12.22 -16.10 -1.21
CA MET A 1 -11.24 -15.10 -0.73
C MET A 1 -11.77 -13.77 -1.20
N ASN A 2 -12.03 -12.82 -0.30
CA ASN A 2 -12.38 -11.46 -0.69
C ASN A 2 -11.06 -10.76 -1.02
N GLU A 3 -10.89 -10.37 -2.28
CA GLU A 3 -9.77 -9.55 -2.71
C GLU A 3 -10.04 -8.12 -2.20
N SER A 4 -9.12 -7.56 -1.40
CA SER A 4 -9.18 -6.17 -0.96
C SER A 4 -8.35 -5.29 -1.89
N GLU A 5 -8.76 -4.04 -2.06
CA GLU A 5 -8.07 -3.08 -2.93
C GLU A 5 -7.43 -1.96 -2.10
N ILE A 6 -6.31 -1.44 -2.61
CA ILE A 6 -5.68 -0.23 -2.10
C ILE A 6 -5.73 0.86 -3.15
N LYS A 7 -5.97 2.09 -2.71
CA LYS A 7 -5.94 3.29 -3.55
C LYS A 7 -4.71 4.09 -3.14
N ILE A 8 -3.74 4.19 -4.04
CA ILE A 8 -2.49 4.93 -3.80
C ILE A 8 -2.57 6.27 -4.51
N LYS A 9 -2.29 7.37 -3.79
CA LYS A 9 -2.21 8.71 -4.35
C LYS A 9 -0.75 9.12 -4.53
N ILE A 10 -0.41 9.54 -5.74
CA ILE A 10 0.91 10.05 -6.11
C ILE A 10 0.72 11.38 -6.82
N GLY A 11 1.12 12.48 -6.15
CA GLY A 11 0.80 13.82 -6.62
C GLY A 11 -0.72 14.03 -6.72
N ASP A 12 -1.22 14.45 -7.88
CA ASP A 12 -2.65 14.69 -8.12
C ASP A 12 -3.39 13.47 -8.70
N LYS A 13 -2.72 12.31 -8.83
CA LYS A 13 -3.32 11.09 -9.40
C LYS A 13 -3.54 10.04 -8.33
N THR A 14 -4.67 9.35 -8.43
CA THR A 14 -5.00 8.18 -7.61
C THR A 14 -5.04 6.94 -8.48
N PHE A 15 -4.42 5.86 -8.01
CA PHE A 15 -4.36 4.55 -8.68
C PHE A 15 -4.93 3.49 -7.74
N VAL A 16 -5.52 2.43 -8.30
CA VAL A 16 -6.13 1.34 -7.53
C VAL A 16 -5.41 0.04 -7.84
N TYR A 17 -5.05 -0.72 -6.81
CA TYR A 17 -4.29 -1.97 -6.94
C TYR A 17 -4.87 -3.05 -6.03
N ALA A 18 -4.82 -4.30 -6.49
CA ALA A 18 -5.19 -5.46 -5.68
C ALA A 18 -4.12 -5.76 -4.62
N MET A 19 -4.57 -6.07 -3.41
CA MET A 19 -3.71 -6.44 -2.29
C MET A 19 -3.34 -7.92 -2.35
N GLN A 20 -2.05 -8.21 -2.16
CA GLN A 20 -1.55 -9.58 -2.12
C GLN A 20 -1.42 -10.10 -0.69
N ASP A 21 -0.80 -9.32 0.21
CA ASP A 21 -0.60 -9.71 1.60
C ASP A 21 -0.68 -8.49 2.54
N LEU A 22 -1.16 -8.71 3.76
CA LEU A 22 -1.21 -7.73 4.84
C LEU A 22 -0.47 -8.27 6.07
N SER A 23 0.34 -7.43 6.69
CA SER A 23 1.01 -7.69 7.96
C SER A 23 0.84 -6.50 8.90
N ALA A 24 1.12 -6.69 10.19
CA ALA A 24 1.02 -5.63 11.20
C ALA A 24 1.98 -4.45 10.98
N GLY A 25 2.86 -4.49 9.97
CA GLY A 25 3.80 -3.43 9.62
C GLY A 25 3.71 -2.96 8.17
N GLY A 26 2.80 -3.49 7.36
CA GLY A 26 2.74 -3.11 5.94
C GLY A 26 1.96 -4.08 5.06
N PHE A 27 2.00 -3.84 3.76
CA PHE A 27 1.33 -4.68 2.76
C PHE A 27 2.18 -4.83 1.49
N ARG A 28 1.75 -5.77 0.64
CA ARG A 28 2.33 -6.02 -0.67
C ARG A 28 1.26 -5.92 -1.76
N ILE A 29 1.64 -5.37 -2.90
CA ILE A 29 0.89 -5.47 -4.16
C ILE A 29 1.75 -6.06 -5.27
N ASP A 30 1.10 -6.42 -6.37
CA ASP A 30 1.80 -6.79 -7.60
C ASP A 30 2.69 -5.67 -8.13
N TYR A 31 3.69 -6.07 -8.92
CA TYR A 31 4.64 -5.10 -9.46
C TYR A 31 3.95 -4.21 -10.48
N VAL A 32 4.12 -2.90 -10.28
CA VAL A 32 3.68 -1.87 -11.21
C VAL A 32 4.74 -0.77 -11.29
N GLU A 33 4.90 -0.20 -12.48
CA GLU A 33 5.86 0.89 -12.68
C GLU A 33 5.41 2.18 -11.99
N GLY A 34 6.37 3.05 -11.65
CA GLY A 34 6.10 4.37 -11.06
C GLY A 34 6.38 4.49 -9.57
N PHE A 35 6.89 3.44 -8.93
CA PHE A 35 7.32 3.47 -7.53
C PHE A 35 8.84 3.42 -7.39
N SER A 36 9.35 4.14 -6.39
CA SER A 36 10.76 4.13 -6.02
C SER A 36 10.95 3.71 -4.56
N VAL A 37 11.95 2.88 -4.27
CA VAL A 37 12.30 2.53 -2.88
C VAL A 37 12.64 3.81 -2.10
N GLY A 38 12.04 3.95 -0.92
CA GLY A 38 12.14 5.13 -0.07
C GLY A 38 11.04 6.17 -0.30
N GLN A 39 10.25 6.07 -1.37
CA GLN A 39 9.13 6.96 -1.66
C GLN A 39 8.02 6.80 -0.60
N ILE A 40 7.51 7.93 -0.12
CA ILE A 40 6.32 7.97 0.73
C ILE A 40 5.09 8.23 -0.16
N VAL A 41 4.02 7.48 0.07
CA VAL A 41 2.76 7.60 -0.66
C VAL A 41 1.58 7.56 0.30
N ASP A 42 0.55 8.35 0.01
CA ASP A 42 -0.73 8.27 0.70
C ASP A 42 -1.50 7.07 0.16
N VAL A 43 -2.07 6.27 1.06
CA VAL A 43 -2.79 5.04 0.74
C VAL A 43 -4.13 5.05 1.43
N ILE A 44 -5.17 4.67 0.71
CA ILE A 44 -6.49 4.36 1.26
C ILE A 44 -6.72 2.87 1.04
N ILE A 45 -6.83 2.11 2.11
CA ILE A 45 -7.16 0.70 2.08
C ILE A 45 -8.68 0.57 2.18
N ASP A 46 -9.30 -0.11 1.22
CA ASP A 46 -10.74 -0.34 1.17
C ASP A 46 -11.03 -1.75 1.71
N PHE A 47 -11.61 -1.82 2.91
CA PHE A 47 -12.08 -3.06 3.51
C PHE A 47 -13.61 -3.14 3.42
N ASP A 48 -14.16 -4.35 3.49
CA ASP A 48 -15.62 -4.56 3.53
C ASP A 48 -16.31 -3.77 4.66
N CYS A 49 -15.59 -3.47 5.74
CA CYS A 49 -16.07 -2.73 6.91
C CYS A 49 -15.82 -1.22 6.86
N GLY A 50 -15.13 -0.70 5.83
CA GLY A 50 -14.84 0.72 5.67
C GLY A 50 -13.46 1.02 5.07
N GLN A 51 -13.16 2.30 4.90
CA GLN A 51 -11.90 2.78 4.34
C GLN A 51 -10.95 3.29 5.43
N PHE A 52 -9.66 2.99 5.26
CA PHE A 52 -8.59 3.43 6.13
C PHE A 52 -7.53 4.19 5.35
N ALA A 53 -7.34 5.47 5.65
CA ALA A 53 -6.32 6.31 5.04
C ALA A 53 -5.06 6.37 5.90
N THR A 54 -3.89 6.21 5.28
CA THR A 54 -2.58 6.19 5.96
C THR A 54 -1.46 6.59 5.00
N GLN A 55 -0.25 6.78 5.53
CA GLN A 55 0.98 6.95 4.73
C GLN A 55 1.83 5.70 4.81
N THR A 56 2.41 5.34 3.67
CA THR A 56 3.32 4.20 3.57
C THR A 56 4.60 4.57 2.86
N LYS A 57 5.67 3.85 3.18
CA LYS A 57 6.97 3.95 2.52
C LYS A 57 7.22 2.70 1.69
N VAL A 58 7.63 2.88 0.45
CA VAL A 58 8.11 1.76 -0.38
C VAL A 58 9.44 1.27 0.19
N ILE A 59 9.48 0.03 0.69
CA ILE A 59 10.70 -0.54 1.32
C ILE A 59 11.48 -1.46 0.39
N TRP A 60 10.81 -2.11 -0.56
CA TRP A 60 11.44 -2.94 -1.58
C TRP A 60 10.53 -3.07 -2.81
N GLN A 61 11.13 -3.43 -3.96
CA GLN A 61 10.39 -3.77 -5.17
C GLN A 61 11.12 -4.86 -5.96
N ASN A 62 10.36 -5.76 -6.59
CA ASN A 62 10.87 -6.82 -7.44
C ASN A 62 9.81 -7.21 -8.48
N LYS A 63 10.19 -7.36 -9.74
CA LYS A 63 9.24 -7.60 -10.84
C LYS A 63 8.41 -8.88 -10.68
N ASP A 64 8.98 -9.91 -10.05
CA ASP A 64 8.32 -11.20 -9.87
C ASP A 64 7.60 -11.31 -8.52
N LYS A 65 8.01 -10.51 -7.52
CA LYS A 65 7.48 -10.58 -6.15
C LYS A 65 6.57 -9.43 -5.76
N GLY A 66 6.55 -8.34 -6.52
CA GLY A 66 5.71 -7.17 -6.26
C GLY A 66 6.44 -5.98 -5.64
N ILE A 67 5.68 -5.16 -4.92
CA ILE A 67 6.18 -3.98 -4.22
C ILE A 67 5.73 -4.07 -2.77
N GLY A 68 6.68 -3.87 -1.84
CA GLY A 68 6.43 -3.86 -0.41
C GLY A 68 6.33 -2.44 0.13
N PHE A 69 5.27 -2.21 0.90
CA PHE A 69 4.97 -0.94 1.56
C PHE A 69 4.96 -1.15 3.07
N GLU A 70 5.64 -0.28 3.80
CA GLU A 70 5.64 -0.24 5.27
C GLU A 70 4.81 0.96 5.75
N PHE A 71 3.99 0.76 6.77
CA PHE A 71 3.22 1.87 7.36
C PHE A 71 4.18 2.85 8.05
N VAL A 72 4.05 4.15 7.74
CA VAL A 72 4.91 5.19 8.32
C VAL A 72 4.48 5.55 9.74
N ASP A 73 3.18 5.47 10.01
CA ASP A 73 2.60 5.80 11.31
C ASP A 73 2.15 4.53 12.04
N THR A 74 2.95 4.07 13.00
CA THR A 74 2.62 2.93 13.86
C THR A 74 1.79 3.32 15.08
N GLU A 75 1.53 4.61 15.33
CA GLU A 75 0.77 5.06 16.51
C GLU A 75 -0.75 4.79 16.42
N LEU A 76 -1.26 4.39 15.25
CA LEU A 76 -2.69 4.10 15.02
C LEU A 76 -3.22 2.81 15.68
N PHE A 77 -2.39 2.08 16.44
CA PHE A 77 -2.78 0.87 17.19
C PHE A 77 -2.56 0.97 18.71
N SER A 78 -2.40 2.19 19.24
CA SER A 78 -2.21 2.44 20.69
C SER A 78 -3.50 2.37 21.48
#